data_AF-A0A2P5XNZ0-F1
#
_entry.id   AF-A0A2P5XNZ0-F1
#
_cell.length_a   1.000
_cell.length_b   1.000
_cell.length_c   1.000
_cell.angle_alpha   90.00
_cell.angle_beta   90.00
_cell.angle_gamma   90.00
#
_symmetry.space_group_name_H-M   'P 1'
#
loop_
_entity.id
_entity.type
_entity.pdbx_description
1 polymer ?
#
loop_
_entity_poly.entity_id
_entity_poly.type
_entity_poly.pdbx_seq_one_letter_code
_entity_poly.pdbx_strand_id
1 'polypeptide(L)'
;MPRRRLRDLSIVQNTTNSEEVSTEQQTVVGSSSVPETLDESVDFQKVSDAYIKKALGKKWRNHKSSLKKEYFKKPISLEEKLQNVPPGMLRYQWEDAVRFWNSKKGEDREQVGTSSRQKQKFTHTAGSRSFACVAQAAEASSGQKVGRLQLFDITHRKKDGTPISSEASEIMEKLKDKKAEYEATASTNSSVNFEDIDNRIINEVLGPERYGRVRFQGSGVNPTQYFGSTSHQYMPSGSQSQAEVQRLKDQIVQIQATTDEQISQLRAEAAAWEAEAAAREAEQNRKYNELQLQLQSMMTMFHQFQNPPS
;
A
#
# COMPACT_ATOMS: atom_id res chain seq x y z
N MET A 1 2.99 27.69 32.98
CA MET A 1 3.22 27.20 34.37
C MET A 1 2.43 28.12 35.29
N PRO A 2 1.57 27.59 36.17
CA PRO A 2 2.04 26.84 37.32
C PRO A 2 1.55 25.39 37.37
N ARG A 3 2.51 24.51 37.66
CA ARG A 3 2.37 23.12 38.11
C ARG A 3 1.75 23.07 39.50
N ARG A 4 0.81 22.14 39.70
CA ARG A 4 0.65 21.27 40.90
C ARG A 4 -0.19 20.06 40.47
N ARG A 5 0.03 18.81 40.88
CA ARG A 5 1.09 18.08 41.59
C ARG A 5 0.78 16.61 41.30
N LEU A 6 1.81 15.79 41.06
CA LEU A 6 1.70 14.34 41.07
C LEU A 6 1.16 13.84 42.41
N ARG A 7 0.37 12.77 42.36
CA ARG A 7 0.37 11.75 43.43
C ARG A 7 0.64 10.41 42.77
N ASP A 8 1.87 9.97 42.89
CA ASP A 8 2.21 8.55 42.86
C ASP A 8 1.79 7.96 44.21
N LEU A 9 1.02 6.88 44.19
CA LEU A 9 1.07 5.86 45.23
C LEU A 9 1.01 4.50 44.54
N SER A 10 2.04 3.74 44.82
CA SER A 10 2.42 2.46 44.25
C SER A 10 1.85 1.29 45.05
N ILE A 11 1.60 0.20 44.32
CA ILE A 11 1.72 -1.22 44.70
C ILE A 11 0.78 -1.74 45.81
N VAL A 12 -0.14 -2.63 45.41
CA VAL A 12 -0.32 -3.91 46.09
C VAL A 12 -0.32 -5.01 45.03
N GLN A 13 0.68 -5.88 45.11
CA GLN A 13 0.76 -7.15 44.43
C GLN A 13 -0.32 -8.06 45.00
N ASN A 14 -1.07 -8.76 44.15
CA ASN A 14 -1.68 -10.04 44.51
C ASN A 14 -1.44 -11.02 43.36
N THR A 15 -0.35 -11.76 43.50
CA THR A 15 -0.16 -13.06 42.88
C THR A 15 -0.80 -14.11 43.79
N THR A 16 -1.68 -14.93 43.23
CA THR A 16 -2.02 -16.23 43.83
C THR A 16 -2.20 -17.21 42.69
N ASN A 17 -1.18 -18.01 42.45
CA ASN A 17 -1.30 -19.26 41.71
C ASN A 17 -2.17 -20.22 42.52
N SER A 18 -3.07 -20.95 41.87
CA SER A 18 -3.28 -22.39 42.07
C SER A 18 -4.24 -22.96 41.03
N GLU A 19 -3.69 -23.88 40.24
CA GLU A 19 -4.27 -25.17 39.82
C GLU A 19 -5.53 -25.18 38.95
N GLU A 20 -5.29 -25.41 37.66
CA GLU A 20 -6.20 -26.14 36.78
C GLU A 20 -6.32 -27.59 37.25
N VAL A 21 -7.56 -28.10 37.36
CA VAL A 21 -8.09 -29.32 36.72
C VAL A 21 -9.40 -29.68 37.41
N SER A 22 -10.53 -29.57 36.69
CA SER A 22 -11.53 -30.64 36.60
C SER A 22 -12.64 -30.24 35.63
N THR A 23 -12.82 -31.08 34.62
CA THR A 23 -13.98 -31.23 33.74
C THR A 23 -15.30 -31.27 34.50
N GLU A 24 -16.32 -30.57 34.00
CA GLU A 24 -17.69 -31.09 33.89
C GLU A 24 -18.56 -30.20 32.99
N GLN A 25 -19.30 -30.87 32.09
CA GLN A 25 -20.28 -30.26 31.19
C GLN A 25 -21.56 -29.96 31.97
N GLN A 26 -22.13 -28.76 31.80
CA GLN A 26 -23.58 -28.61 31.89
C GLN A 26 -24.09 -27.41 31.09
N THR A 27 -25.08 -27.70 30.25
CA THR A 27 -25.88 -26.78 29.45
C THR A 27 -26.95 -26.09 30.29
N VAL A 28 -27.44 -24.97 29.75
CA VAL A 28 -28.77 -24.34 29.91
C VAL A 28 -28.79 -22.97 30.63
N VAL A 29 -29.51 -22.05 29.97
CA VAL A 29 -29.97 -20.69 30.31
C VAL A 29 -29.08 -19.51 29.94
N GLY A 30 -29.27 -19.05 28.69
CA GLY A 30 -29.74 -17.69 28.39
C GLY A 30 -29.03 -16.50 29.02
N SER A 31 -28.20 -15.82 28.23
CA SER A 31 -28.05 -14.37 28.33
C SER A 31 -28.05 -13.78 26.94
N SER A 32 -29.19 -13.16 26.64
CA SER A 32 -29.44 -12.26 25.52
C SER A 32 -28.45 -11.09 25.56
N SER A 33 -27.42 -11.12 24.72
CA SER A 33 -26.69 -9.91 24.36
C SER A 33 -27.50 -9.12 23.32
N VAL A 34 -27.96 -7.96 23.78
CA VAL A 34 -28.54 -6.87 22.98
C VAL A 34 -27.66 -6.58 21.75
N PRO A 35 -28.24 -6.37 20.56
CA PRO A 35 -27.46 -6.30 19.34
C PRO A 35 -26.75 -4.95 19.17
N GLU A 36 -25.65 -5.05 18.43
CA GLU A 36 -24.72 -4.09 17.84
C GLU A 36 -25.39 -3.05 16.90
N THR A 37 -26.56 -2.53 17.26
CA THR A 37 -27.43 -1.77 16.34
C THR A 37 -27.18 -0.27 16.29
N LEU A 38 -26.50 0.30 17.29
CA LEU A 38 -26.25 1.75 17.32
C LEU A 38 -25.11 2.16 16.40
N ASP A 39 -24.06 1.34 16.31
CA ASP A 39 -22.86 1.66 15.51
C ASP A 39 -23.17 1.66 14.00
N GLU A 40 -23.92 0.65 13.53
CA GLU A 40 -24.37 0.59 12.14
C GLU A 40 -25.29 1.77 11.75
N SER A 41 -26.17 2.20 12.65
CA SER A 41 -27.12 3.30 12.37
C SER A 41 -26.42 4.66 12.24
N VAL A 42 -25.39 4.89 13.07
CA VAL A 42 -24.58 6.12 13.06
C VAL A 42 -23.70 6.17 11.82
N ASP A 43 -23.15 5.03 11.40
CA ASP A 43 -22.34 4.95 10.19
C ASP A 43 -23.16 5.04 8.91
N PHE A 44 -24.39 4.49 8.88
CA PHE A 44 -25.32 4.70 7.77
C PHE A 44 -25.67 6.19 7.60
N GLN A 45 -25.94 6.89 8.70
CA GLN A 45 -26.24 8.33 8.66
C GLN A 45 -25.05 9.13 8.11
N LYS A 46 -23.82 8.88 8.60
CA LYS A 46 -22.61 9.57 8.10
C LYS A 46 -22.35 9.32 6.61
N VAL A 47 -22.50 8.07 6.16
CA VAL A 47 -22.31 7.70 4.74
C VAL A 47 -23.35 8.39 3.87
N SER A 48 -24.60 8.46 4.33
CA SER A 48 -25.70 9.13 3.62
C SER A 48 -25.45 10.64 3.50
N ASP A 49 -25.04 11.32 4.57
CA ASP A 49 -24.72 12.75 4.59
C ASP A 49 -23.60 13.10 3.61
N ALA A 50 -22.53 12.30 3.58
CA ALA A 50 -21.41 12.48 2.66
C ALA A 50 -21.85 12.34 1.20
N TYR A 51 -22.73 11.37 0.92
CA TYR A 51 -23.30 11.18 -0.42
C TYR A 51 -24.19 12.37 -0.82
N ILE A 52 -25.10 12.79 0.06
CA ILE A 52 -26.02 13.92 -0.18
C ILE A 52 -25.22 15.20 -0.47
N LYS A 53 -24.20 15.51 0.35
CA LYS A 53 -23.32 16.68 0.12
C LYS A 53 -22.63 16.62 -1.25
N LYS A 54 -22.13 15.44 -1.66
CA LYS A 54 -21.54 15.25 -3.00
C LYS A 54 -22.57 15.44 -4.12
N ALA A 55 -23.77 14.91 -3.96
CA ALA A 55 -24.85 15.01 -4.94
C ALA A 55 -25.32 16.46 -5.10
N LEU A 56 -25.56 17.18 -4.00
CA LEU A 56 -25.90 18.60 -3.99
C LEU A 56 -24.78 19.44 -4.62
N GLY A 57 -23.53 19.18 -4.24
CA GLY A 57 -22.37 19.85 -4.84
C GLY A 57 -22.23 19.60 -6.34
N LYS A 58 -22.60 18.42 -6.84
CA LYS A 58 -22.66 18.12 -8.28
C LYS A 58 -23.79 18.90 -8.96
N LYS A 59 -25.01 18.90 -8.40
CA LYS A 59 -26.14 19.68 -8.92
C LYS A 59 -25.80 21.17 -9.00
N TRP A 60 -25.17 21.73 -7.97
CA TRP A 60 -24.75 23.12 -7.94
C TRP A 60 -23.70 23.46 -9.00
N ARG A 61 -22.68 22.60 -9.17
CA ARG A 61 -21.68 22.77 -10.24
C ARG A 61 -22.31 22.74 -11.63
N ASN A 62 -23.22 21.80 -11.86
CA ASN A 62 -23.95 21.69 -13.14
C ASN A 62 -24.79 22.94 -13.39
N HIS A 63 -25.55 23.39 -12.39
CA HIS A 63 -26.36 24.60 -12.49
C HIS A 63 -25.51 25.84 -12.82
N LYS A 64 -24.38 26.04 -12.12
CA LYS A 64 -23.41 27.09 -12.45
C LYS A 64 -22.87 27.00 -13.88
N SER A 65 -22.62 25.79 -14.36
CA SER A 65 -22.16 25.57 -15.75
C SER A 65 -23.23 25.98 -16.76
N SER A 66 -24.50 25.64 -16.51
CA SER A 66 -25.63 26.06 -17.36
C SER A 66 -25.78 27.58 -17.36
N LEU A 67 -25.77 28.21 -16.18
CA LEU A 67 -25.83 29.68 -16.05
C LEU A 67 -24.70 30.37 -16.81
N LYS A 68 -23.46 29.88 -16.66
CA LYS A 68 -22.31 30.46 -17.35
C LYS A 68 -22.46 30.35 -18.88
N LYS A 69 -23.00 29.23 -19.37
CA LYS A 69 -23.25 29.03 -20.81
C LYS A 69 -24.36 29.95 -21.33
N GLU A 70 -25.49 30.02 -20.63
CA GLU A 70 -26.70 30.71 -21.09
C GLU A 70 -26.67 32.23 -20.90
N TYR A 71 -25.97 32.73 -19.88
CA TYR A 71 -25.98 34.15 -19.53
C TYR A 71 -24.60 34.81 -19.69
N PHE A 72 -23.52 34.17 -19.22
CA PHE A 72 -22.19 34.79 -19.18
C PHE A 72 -21.41 34.73 -20.49
N LYS A 73 -21.51 33.61 -21.23
CA LYS A 73 -20.77 33.40 -22.49
C LYS A 73 -21.43 34.05 -23.72
N LYS A 74 -22.57 34.71 -23.55
CA LYS A 74 -23.19 35.51 -24.62
C LYS A 74 -22.33 36.74 -24.97
N PRO A 75 -22.28 37.15 -26.25
CA PRO A 75 -21.53 38.32 -26.71
C PRO A 75 -22.29 39.62 -26.40
N ILE A 76 -22.55 39.87 -25.12
CA ILE A 76 -23.21 41.08 -24.60
C ILE A 76 -22.25 41.84 -23.68
N SER A 77 -22.52 43.13 -23.46
CA SER A 77 -21.67 43.97 -22.60
C SER A 77 -21.69 43.50 -21.14
N LEU A 78 -20.68 43.88 -20.34
CA LEU A 78 -20.64 43.52 -18.92
C LEU A 78 -21.83 44.11 -18.14
N GLU A 79 -22.21 45.35 -18.46
CA GLU A 79 -23.35 46.03 -17.84
C GLU A 79 -24.65 45.28 -18.14
N GLU A 80 -24.85 44.91 -19.40
CA GLU A 80 -26.00 44.11 -19.82
C GLU A 80 -26.02 42.71 -19.18
N LYS A 81 -24.84 42.10 -18.95
CA LYS A 81 -24.74 40.84 -18.19
C LYS A 81 -25.21 41.02 -16.75
N LEU A 82 -24.84 42.12 -16.09
CA LEU A 82 -25.22 42.38 -14.69
C LEU A 82 -26.72 42.65 -14.54
N GLN A 83 -27.35 43.27 -15.53
CA GLN A 83 -28.81 43.48 -15.52
C GLN A 83 -29.62 42.21 -15.82
N ASN A 84 -29.07 41.29 -16.61
CA ASN A 84 -29.71 40.02 -16.97
C ASN A 84 -29.59 38.96 -15.85
N VAL A 85 -30.25 39.23 -14.71
CA VAL A 85 -30.29 38.30 -13.56
C VAL A 85 -31.13 37.06 -13.93
N PRO A 86 -30.60 35.83 -13.77
CA PRO A 86 -31.35 34.60 -14.02
C PRO A 86 -32.60 34.49 -13.13
N PRO A 87 -33.74 33.99 -13.66
CA PRO A 87 -34.94 33.75 -12.87
C PRO A 87 -34.65 32.85 -11.65
N GLY A 88 -35.12 33.26 -10.47
CA GLY A 88 -34.90 32.52 -9.22
C GLY A 88 -33.53 32.72 -8.56
N MET A 89 -32.67 33.60 -9.09
CA MET A 89 -31.40 33.98 -8.49
C MET A 89 -31.46 35.39 -7.90
N LEU A 90 -30.87 35.60 -6.72
CA LEU A 90 -30.80 36.93 -6.12
C LEU A 90 -29.75 37.77 -6.85
N ARG A 91 -30.05 39.04 -7.08
CA ARG A 91 -29.18 39.97 -7.83
C ARG A 91 -27.73 39.96 -7.31
N TYR A 92 -27.54 40.09 -6.00
CA TYR A 92 -26.19 40.11 -5.41
C TYR A 92 -25.41 38.80 -5.68
N GLN A 93 -26.08 37.65 -5.70
CA GLN A 93 -25.45 36.35 -5.99
C GLN A 93 -25.01 36.27 -7.45
N TRP A 94 -25.82 36.82 -8.35
CA TRP A 94 -25.49 36.88 -9.77
C TRP A 94 -24.29 37.80 -10.01
N GLU A 95 -24.30 38.99 -9.41
CA GLU A 95 -23.17 39.90 -9.50
C GLU A 95 -21.88 39.28 -8.95
N ASP A 96 -21.94 38.56 -7.82
CA ASP A 96 -20.80 37.82 -7.27
C ASP A 96 -20.28 36.76 -8.25
N ALA A 97 -21.17 36.02 -8.91
CA ALA A 97 -20.79 35.02 -9.90
C ALA A 97 -20.12 35.66 -11.13
N VAL A 98 -20.67 36.76 -11.63
CA VAL A 98 -20.11 37.52 -12.76
C VAL A 98 -18.75 38.12 -12.39
N ARG A 99 -18.63 38.74 -11.21
CA ARG A 99 -17.36 39.24 -10.67
C ARG A 99 -16.31 38.12 -10.60
N PHE A 100 -16.69 36.97 -10.06
CA PHE A 100 -15.79 35.82 -9.96
C PHE A 100 -15.34 35.31 -11.33
N TRP A 101 -16.24 35.18 -12.31
CA TRP A 101 -15.88 34.68 -13.64
C TRP A 101 -15.02 35.65 -14.45
N ASN A 102 -15.11 36.96 -14.21
CA ASN A 102 -14.21 37.96 -14.80
C ASN A 102 -12.89 38.14 -14.02
N SER A 103 -12.77 37.56 -12.82
CA SER A 103 -11.54 37.64 -12.04
C SER A 103 -10.43 36.76 -12.62
N LYS A 104 -9.17 37.12 -12.37
CA LYS A 104 -8.01 36.29 -12.75
C LYS A 104 -8.11 34.86 -12.21
N LYS A 105 -8.59 34.71 -10.97
CA LYS A 105 -8.86 33.41 -10.35
C LYS A 105 -9.91 32.58 -11.10
N GLY A 106 -10.92 33.23 -11.68
CA GLY A 106 -11.95 32.58 -12.49
C GLY A 106 -11.40 32.10 -13.83
N GLU A 107 -10.60 32.94 -14.48
CA GLU A 107 -9.89 32.64 -15.73
C GLU A 107 -8.93 31.46 -15.55
N ASP A 108 -8.05 31.50 -14.54
CA ASP A 108 -7.07 30.43 -14.30
C ASP A 108 -7.76 29.08 -14.03
N ARG A 109 -8.87 29.08 -13.29
CA ARG A 109 -9.68 27.87 -13.06
C ARG A 109 -10.29 27.32 -14.35
N GLU A 110 -10.73 28.19 -15.26
CA GLU A 110 -11.26 27.79 -16.56
C GLU A 110 -10.16 27.21 -17.46
N GLN A 111 -8.97 27.82 -17.46
CA GLN A 111 -7.81 27.34 -18.18
C GLN A 111 -7.40 25.95 -17.70
N VAL A 112 -7.20 25.77 -16.38
CA VAL A 112 -6.89 24.47 -15.78
C VAL A 112 -7.95 23.42 -16.09
N GLY A 113 -9.24 23.80 -16.02
CA GLY A 113 -10.35 22.94 -16.39
C GLY A 113 -10.27 22.47 -17.84
N THR A 114 -10.01 23.40 -18.77
CA THR A 114 -9.87 23.13 -20.21
C THR A 114 -8.69 22.21 -20.49
N SER A 115 -7.50 22.55 -19.99
CA SER A 115 -6.30 21.72 -20.14
C SER A 115 -6.47 20.33 -19.52
N SER A 116 -7.20 20.20 -18.40
CA SER A 116 -7.50 18.90 -17.80
C SER A 116 -8.45 18.08 -18.65
N ARG A 117 -9.45 18.70 -19.27
CA ARG A 117 -10.39 18.02 -20.17
C ARG A 117 -9.73 17.57 -21.47
N GLN A 118 -8.80 18.36 -22.00
CA GLN A 118 -8.00 17.98 -23.17
C GLN A 118 -7.13 16.73 -22.92
N LYS A 119 -6.71 16.50 -21.66
CA LYS A 119 -5.95 15.30 -21.27
C LYS A 119 -6.80 14.04 -21.10
N GLN A 120 -8.13 14.15 -21.20
CA GLN A 120 -9.01 12.99 -21.10
C GLN A 120 -9.01 12.22 -22.44
N LYS A 121 -8.27 11.11 -22.48
CA LYS A 121 -8.01 10.35 -23.71
C LYS A 121 -9.23 9.59 -24.26
N PHE A 122 -10.09 9.08 -23.39
CA PHE A 122 -11.27 8.30 -23.78
C PHE A 122 -12.40 8.42 -22.76
N THR A 123 -13.60 8.00 -23.17
CA THR A 123 -14.80 7.91 -22.32
C THR A 123 -15.33 6.48 -22.32
N HIS A 124 -16.08 6.11 -21.28
CA HIS A 124 -16.76 4.82 -21.24
C HIS A 124 -18.10 4.89 -21.98
N THR A 125 -18.58 3.75 -22.47
CA THR A 125 -19.82 3.58 -23.24
C THR A 125 -21.04 3.23 -22.39
N ALA A 126 -20.88 3.06 -21.07
CA ALA A 126 -21.98 2.71 -20.16
C ALA A 126 -23.10 3.77 -20.04
N GLY A 127 -22.87 4.98 -20.56
CA GLY A 127 -23.86 6.06 -20.55
C GLY A 127 -24.26 6.48 -19.14
N SER A 128 -25.56 6.53 -18.86
CA SER A 128 -26.11 6.84 -17.53
C SER A 128 -26.06 5.66 -16.56
N ARG A 129 -25.75 4.44 -17.02
CA ARG A 129 -25.63 3.27 -16.14
C ARG A 129 -24.34 3.39 -15.33
N SER A 130 -24.46 3.13 -14.03
CA SER A 130 -23.29 3.06 -13.15
C SER A 130 -22.47 1.80 -13.49
N PHE A 131 -21.17 1.83 -13.18
CA PHE A 131 -20.32 0.65 -13.32
C PHE A 131 -20.79 -0.53 -12.46
N ALA A 132 -21.34 -0.28 -11.27
CA ALA A 132 -21.96 -1.32 -10.44
C ALA A 132 -23.15 -1.99 -11.17
N CYS A 133 -24.01 -1.20 -11.83
CA CYS A 133 -25.13 -1.74 -12.61
C CYS A 133 -24.68 -2.46 -13.88
N VAL A 134 -23.50 -2.14 -14.43
CA VAL A 134 -22.93 -2.88 -15.57
C VAL A 134 -22.35 -4.20 -15.08
N ALA A 135 -21.56 -4.18 -14.00
CA ALA A 135 -21.01 -5.39 -13.38
C ALA A 135 -22.12 -6.38 -13.00
N GLN A 136 -23.14 -5.93 -12.26
CA GLN A 136 -24.27 -6.78 -11.84
C GLN A 136 -24.99 -7.45 -13.02
N ALA A 137 -25.21 -6.71 -14.11
CA ALA A 137 -25.87 -7.28 -15.28
C ALA A 137 -24.98 -8.31 -16.00
N ALA A 138 -23.67 -8.06 -16.05
CA ALA A 138 -22.71 -8.98 -16.64
C ALA A 138 -22.55 -10.25 -15.78
N GLU A 139 -22.47 -10.11 -14.45
CA GLU A 139 -22.44 -11.23 -13.50
C GLU A 139 -23.70 -12.09 -13.59
N ALA A 140 -24.88 -11.46 -13.71
CA ALA A 140 -26.14 -12.17 -13.92
C ALA A 140 -26.17 -12.96 -15.23
N SER A 141 -25.44 -12.51 -16.26
CA SER A 141 -25.39 -13.16 -17.56
C SER A 141 -24.33 -14.26 -17.64
N SER A 142 -23.18 -14.08 -16.99
CA SER A 142 -22.05 -15.02 -17.00
C SER A 142 -22.10 -16.06 -15.88
N GLY A 143 -22.84 -15.78 -14.78
CA GLY A 143 -22.79 -16.56 -13.56
C GLY A 143 -21.47 -16.43 -12.77
N GLN A 144 -20.56 -15.54 -13.20
CA GLN A 144 -19.24 -15.34 -12.61
C GLN A 144 -19.05 -13.88 -12.21
N LYS A 145 -18.34 -13.66 -11.10
CA LYS A 145 -17.99 -12.32 -10.61
C LYS A 145 -17.17 -11.57 -11.67
N VAL A 146 -17.51 -10.31 -11.91
CA VAL A 146 -16.86 -9.50 -12.95
C VAL A 146 -15.70 -8.72 -12.35
N GLY A 147 -14.48 -9.09 -12.75
CA GLY A 147 -13.25 -8.39 -12.37
C GLY A 147 -13.14 -6.99 -12.96
N ARG A 148 -12.19 -6.18 -12.46
CA ARG A 148 -12.02 -4.79 -12.92
C ARG A 148 -11.53 -4.73 -14.37
N LEU A 149 -10.69 -5.68 -14.79
CA LEU A 149 -10.22 -5.77 -16.17
C LEU A 149 -11.37 -6.09 -17.13
N GLN A 150 -12.24 -7.03 -16.76
CA GLN A 150 -13.42 -7.37 -17.56
C GLN A 150 -14.43 -6.22 -17.59
N LEU A 151 -14.62 -5.52 -16.48
CA LEU A 151 -15.49 -4.35 -16.43
C LEU A 151 -14.95 -3.22 -17.33
N PHE A 152 -13.63 -3.02 -17.40
CA PHE A 152 -13.03 -2.09 -18.34
C PHE A 152 -13.35 -2.47 -19.79
N ASP A 153 -13.18 -3.75 -20.14
CA ASP A 153 -13.48 -4.29 -21.47
C ASP A 153 -14.93 -4.01 -21.88
N ILE A 154 -15.90 -4.39 -21.03
CA ILE A 154 -17.33 -4.17 -21.27
C ILE A 154 -17.65 -2.68 -21.44
N THR A 155 -17.07 -1.82 -20.60
CA THR A 155 -17.40 -0.39 -20.55
C THR A 155 -16.68 0.46 -21.58
N HIS A 156 -15.74 -0.09 -22.33
CA HIS A 156 -14.99 0.65 -23.36
C HIS A 156 -15.15 0.04 -24.76
N ARG A 157 -16.08 -0.90 -24.92
CA ARG A 157 -16.56 -1.40 -26.21
C ARG A 157 -17.86 -0.73 -26.63
N LYS A 158 -18.02 -0.55 -27.93
CA LYS A 158 -19.29 -0.15 -28.55
C LYS A 158 -20.25 -1.35 -28.58
N LYS A 159 -21.49 -1.12 -29.00
CA LYS A 159 -22.50 -2.18 -29.12
C LYS A 159 -22.15 -3.26 -30.15
N ASP A 160 -21.31 -2.93 -31.13
CA ASP A 160 -20.79 -3.85 -32.14
C ASP A 160 -19.59 -4.68 -31.66
N GLY A 161 -19.13 -4.48 -30.41
CA GLY A 161 -17.98 -5.17 -29.82
C GLY A 161 -16.62 -4.51 -30.09
N THR A 162 -16.55 -3.49 -30.95
CA THR A 162 -15.30 -2.78 -31.26
C THR A 162 -14.89 -1.83 -30.14
N PRO A 163 -13.57 -1.59 -29.92
CA PRO A 163 -13.11 -0.57 -28.98
C PRO A 163 -13.63 0.83 -29.34
N ILE A 164 -13.87 1.67 -28.32
CA ILE A 164 -14.39 3.03 -28.53
C ILE A 164 -13.38 3.95 -29.25
N SER A 165 -12.08 3.76 -29.02
CA SER A 165 -10.98 4.50 -29.66
C SER A 165 -9.75 3.62 -29.83
N SER A 166 -8.78 4.09 -30.62
CA SER A 166 -7.48 3.42 -30.79
C SER A 166 -6.72 3.32 -29.47
N GLU A 167 -6.71 4.37 -28.65
CA GLU A 167 -6.04 4.35 -27.35
C GLU A 167 -6.70 3.37 -26.38
N ALA A 168 -8.03 3.25 -26.42
CA ALA A 168 -8.74 2.25 -25.64
C ALA A 168 -8.36 0.83 -26.11
N SER A 169 -8.22 0.62 -27.42
CA SER A 169 -7.75 -0.65 -27.99
C SER A 169 -6.34 -1.01 -27.51
N GLU A 170 -5.39 -0.06 -27.58
CA GLU A 170 -4.02 -0.27 -27.10
C GLU A 170 -3.97 -0.62 -25.60
N ILE A 171 -4.81 0.03 -24.79
CA ILE A 171 -4.90 -0.26 -23.35
C ILE A 171 -5.49 -1.65 -23.13
N MET A 172 -6.57 -2.01 -23.84
CA MET A 172 -7.17 -3.35 -23.73
C MET A 172 -6.16 -4.45 -24.06
N GLU A 173 -5.36 -4.26 -25.11
CA GLU A 173 -4.31 -5.19 -25.51
C GLU A 173 -3.25 -5.32 -24.42
N LYS A 174 -2.71 -4.21 -23.93
CA LYS A 174 -1.73 -4.21 -22.82
C LYS A 174 -2.25 -4.89 -21.55
N LEU A 175 -3.51 -4.64 -21.18
CA LEU A 175 -4.14 -5.29 -20.03
C LEU A 175 -4.27 -6.81 -20.24
N LYS A 176 -4.62 -7.23 -21.47
CA LYS A 176 -4.75 -8.65 -21.83
C LYS A 176 -3.38 -9.36 -21.81
N ASP A 177 -2.36 -8.75 -22.39
CA ASP A 177 -1.00 -9.31 -22.43
C ASP A 177 -0.43 -9.46 -21.02
N LYS A 178 -0.58 -8.43 -20.18
CA LYS A 178 -0.16 -8.48 -18.78
C LYS A 178 -0.90 -9.53 -17.97
N LYS A 179 -2.21 -9.70 -18.22
CA LYS A 179 -2.98 -10.76 -17.58
C LYS A 179 -2.45 -12.15 -17.95
N ALA A 180 -2.14 -12.39 -19.22
CA ALA A 180 -1.56 -13.66 -19.65
C ALA A 180 -0.17 -13.92 -19.05
N GLU A 181 0.68 -12.89 -18.93
CA GLU A 181 1.99 -12.96 -18.27
C GLU A 181 1.85 -13.37 -16.79
N TYR A 182 0.91 -12.76 -16.07
CA TYR A 182 0.64 -13.09 -14.66
C TYR A 182 0.01 -14.47 -14.49
N GLU A 183 -0.88 -14.90 -15.39
CA GLU A 183 -1.47 -16.24 -15.36
C GLU A 183 -0.41 -17.33 -15.61
N ALA A 184 0.53 -17.09 -16.52
CA ALA A 184 1.65 -18.00 -16.78
C ALA A 184 2.58 -18.15 -15.57
N THR A 185 2.82 -17.07 -14.82
CA THR A 185 3.69 -17.09 -13.62
C THR A 185 2.97 -17.61 -12.38
N ALA A 186 1.66 -17.35 -12.24
CA ALA A 186 0.83 -17.86 -11.15
C ALA A 186 0.69 -19.39 -11.19
N SER A 187 0.77 -19.99 -12.39
CA SER A 187 0.82 -21.45 -12.54
C SER A 187 2.02 -22.11 -11.82
N THR A 188 3.00 -21.33 -11.38
CA THR A 188 4.19 -21.78 -10.64
C THR A 188 4.11 -21.51 -9.12
N ASN A 189 3.32 -20.53 -8.65
CA ASN A 189 3.27 -20.09 -7.24
C ASN A 189 1.83 -20.11 -6.70
N SER A 190 1.50 -21.11 -5.88
CA SER A 190 0.12 -21.53 -5.56
C SER A 190 -0.69 -20.69 -4.54
N SER A 191 -0.52 -19.36 -4.45
CA SER A 191 -1.38 -18.57 -3.52
C SER A 191 -1.72 -17.13 -3.93
N VAL A 192 -1.60 -16.76 -5.20
CA VAL A 192 -1.85 -15.36 -5.59
C VAL A 192 -3.35 -15.08 -5.76
N ASN A 193 -3.89 -14.13 -4.98
CA ASN A 193 -5.27 -13.66 -5.10
C ASN A 193 -5.49 -12.98 -6.47
N PHE A 194 -6.47 -13.45 -7.24
CA PHE A 194 -6.79 -12.96 -8.57
C PHE A 194 -7.21 -11.47 -8.60
N GLU A 195 -7.93 -10.99 -7.58
CA GLU A 195 -8.25 -9.56 -7.49
C GLU A 195 -7.01 -8.69 -7.26
N ASP A 196 -6.00 -9.19 -6.56
CA ASP A 196 -4.71 -8.49 -6.40
C ASP A 196 -3.92 -8.43 -7.70
N ILE A 197 -4.04 -9.45 -8.56
CA ILE A 197 -3.43 -9.47 -9.89
C ILE A 197 -4.07 -8.39 -10.77
N ASP A 198 -5.40 -8.35 -10.87
CA ASP A 198 -6.15 -7.29 -11.57
C ASP A 198 -5.74 -5.90 -11.06
N ASN A 199 -5.53 -5.77 -9.75
CA ASN A 199 -5.12 -4.52 -9.12
C ASN A 199 -3.72 -4.06 -9.53
N ARG A 200 -2.76 -4.99 -9.56
CA ARG A 200 -1.38 -4.75 -9.99
C ARG A 200 -1.31 -4.42 -11.48
N ILE A 201 -1.98 -5.20 -12.32
CA ILE A 201 -1.99 -4.99 -13.79
C ILE A 201 -2.52 -3.60 -14.13
N ILE A 202 -3.63 -3.18 -13.51
CA ILE A 202 -4.19 -1.84 -13.74
C ILE A 202 -3.20 -0.74 -13.36
N ASN A 203 -2.43 -0.92 -12.29
CA ASN A 203 -1.43 0.06 -11.89
C ASN A 203 -0.21 0.10 -12.82
N GLU A 204 0.23 -1.05 -13.33
CA GLU A 204 1.31 -1.11 -14.32
C GLU A 204 0.90 -0.44 -15.64
N VAL A 205 -0.32 -0.68 -16.11
CA VAL A 205 -0.78 -0.17 -17.41
C VAL A 205 -1.28 1.28 -17.34
N LEU A 206 -1.98 1.66 -16.28
CA LEU A 206 -2.66 2.97 -16.14
C LEU A 206 -2.05 3.89 -15.08
N GLY A 207 -0.95 3.46 -14.44
CA GLY A 207 -0.32 4.13 -13.31
C GLY A 207 -1.08 3.92 -12.00
N PRO A 208 -0.53 4.36 -10.86
CA PRO A 208 -1.15 4.14 -9.55
C PRO A 208 -2.51 4.85 -9.42
N GLU A 209 -3.38 4.33 -8.55
CA GLU A 209 -4.68 4.91 -8.24
C GLU A 209 -4.53 6.31 -7.65
N ARG A 210 -5.54 7.17 -7.79
CA ARG A 210 -5.48 8.54 -7.26
C ARG A 210 -6.31 8.70 -5.99
N TYR A 211 -5.96 9.70 -5.20
CA TYR A 211 -6.66 9.99 -3.95
C TYR A 211 -8.16 10.20 -4.17
N GLY A 212 -8.96 9.53 -3.32
CA GLY A 212 -10.41 9.69 -3.25
C GLY A 212 -11.23 8.91 -4.28
N ARG A 213 -10.62 8.19 -5.24
CA ARG A 213 -11.37 7.37 -6.20
C ARG A 213 -10.58 6.17 -6.71
N VAL A 214 -11.22 5.01 -6.73
CA VAL A 214 -10.70 3.81 -7.42
C VAL A 214 -11.23 3.76 -8.85
N ARG A 215 -10.35 3.55 -9.84
CA ARG A 215 -10.77 3.36 -11.24
C ARG A 215 -11.72 2.17 -11.36
N PHE A 216 -12.65 2.27 -12.30
CA PHE A 216 -13.65 1.24 -12.64
C PHE A 216 -14.66 0.89 -11.55
N GLN A 217 -14.56 1.47 -10.36
CA GLN A 217 -15.53 1.28 -9.27
C GLN A 217 -16.63 2.36 -9.21
N GLY A 218 -16.64 3.28 -10.18
CA GLY A 218 -17.68 4.30 -10.30
C GLY A 218 -17.45 5.50 -9.39
N SER A 219 -18.52 6.00 -8.76
CA SER A 219 -18.51 7.18 -7.90
C SER A 219 -18.81 6.76 -6.47
N GLY A 220 -18.02 7.23 -5.51
CA GLY A 220 -18.25 6.99 -4.08
C GLY A 220 -17.22 6.07 -3.45
N VAL A 221 -16.73 5.07 -4.21
CA VAL A 221 -15.72 4.12 -3.75
C VAL A 221 -14.35 4.80 -3.68
N ASN A 222 -13.81 4.88 -2.47
CA ASN A 222 -12.46 5.39 -2.24
C ASN A 222 -11.44 4.25 -2.02
N PRO A 223 -10.14 4.50 -2.21
CA PRO A 223 -9.10 3.47 -2.07
C PRO A 223 -9.09 2.78 -0.70
N THR A 224 -9.30 3.51 0.39
CA THR A 224 -9.32 2.94 1.75
C THR A 224 -10.49 1.98 1.95
N GLN A 225 -11.67 2.29 1.39
CA GLN A 225 -12.84 1.41 1.46
C GLN A 225 -12.67 0.16 0.60
N TYR A 226 -12.01 0.29 -0.55
CA TYR A 226 -11.90 -0.80 -1.52
C TYR A 226 -10.74 -1.74 -1.21
N PHE A 227 -9.55 -1.19 -0.91
CA PHE A 227 -8.34 -1.96 -0.63
C PHE A 227 -8.08 -2.16 0.86
N GLY A 228 -8.80 -1.46 1.75
CA GLY A 228 -8.54 -1.52 3.18
C GLY A 228 -7.14 -1.01 3.55
N SER A 229 -6.50 -1.71 4.47
CA SER A 229 -5.15 -1.39 5.00
C SER A 229 -4.05 -1.45 3.92
N THR A 230 -4.26 -2.17 2.81
CA THR A 230 -3.29 -2.27 1.72
C THR A 230 -3.44 -1.16 0.68
N SER A 231 -4.36 -0.19 0.88
CA SER A 231 -4.59 0.91 -0.09
C SER A 231 -3.33 1.67 -0.49
N HIS A 232 -2.35 1.81 0.41
CA HIS A 232 -1.05 2.44 0.12
C HIS A 232 -0.26 1.73 -0.98
N GLN A 233 -0.41 0.42 -1.16
CA GLN A 233 0.28 -0.34 -2.20
C GLN A 233 -0.17 0.08 -3.61
N TYR A 234 -1.40 0.58 -3.74
CA TYR A 234 -1.99 0.91 -5.04
C TYR A 234 -1.99 2.41 -5.34
N MET A 235 -1.50 3.22 -4.41
CA MET A 235 -1.56 4.68 -4.47
C MET A 235 -0.16 5.26 -4.65
N PRO A 236 0.00 6.45 -5.26
CA PRO A 236 1.29 7.12 -5.28
C PRO A 236 1.65 7.47 -3.83
N SER A 237 2.62 6.73 -3.32
CA SER A 237 3.29 7.02 -2.07
C SER A 237 3.77 8.47 -2.11
N GLY A 238 3.32 9.28 -1.14
CA GLY A 238 3.92 10.59 -0.94
C GLY A 238 5.44 10.42 -0.80
N SER A 239 6.22 11.35 -1.34
CA SER A 239 7.69 11.34 -1.39
C SER A 239 8.37 10.86 -0.09
N GLN A 240 7.72 11.11 1.04
CA GLN A 240 8.14 10.73 2.39
C GLN A 240 8.31 9.22 2.61
N SER A 241 7.43 8.39 2.04
CA SER A 241 7.49 6.92 2.24
C SER A 241 8.57 6.25 1.38
N GLN A 242 8.87 6.80 0.20
CA GLN A 242 9.89 6.27 -0.68
C GLN A 242 11.31 6.65 -0.20
N ALA A 243 11.46 7.84 0.38
CA ALA A 243 12.68 8.27 1.06
C ALA A 243 12.97 7.40 2.31
N GLU A 244 11.94 7.09 3.11
CA GLU A 244 12.12 6.22 4.30
C GLU A 244 12.48 4.78 3.90
N VAL A 245 11.86 4.24 2.85
CA VAL A 245 12.23 2.91 2.32
C VAL A 245 13.67 2.90 1.81
N GLN A 246 14.12 3.95 1.12
CA GLN A 246 15.50 4.04 0.65
C GLN A 246 16.48 4.13 1.83
N ARG A 247 16.17 4.97 2.82
CA ARG A 247 16.95 5.10 4.04
C ARG A 247 17.06 3.77 4.79
N LEU A 248 15.97 3.01 4.90
CA LEU A 248 15.97 1.68 5.53
C LEU A 248 16.81 0.69 4.74
N LYS A 249 16.78 0.72 3.40
CA LYS A 249 17.66 -0.11 2.56
C LYS A 249 19.13 0.24 2.79
N ASP A 250 19.46 1.51 2.82
CA ASP A 250 20.83 1.98 3.05
C ASP A 250 21.32 1.56 4.46
N GLN A 251 20.43 1.61 5.47
CA GLN A 251 20.72 1.08 6.81
C GLN A 251 20.97 -0.44 6.80
N ILE A 252 20.17 -1.22 6.05
CA ILE A 252 20.37 -2.67 5.95
C ILE A 252 21.73 -2.98 5.31
N VAL A 253 22.10 -2.27 4.25
CA VAL A 253 23.42 -2.43 3.59
C VAL A 253 24.55 -2.09 4.56
N GLN A 254 24.39 -1.00 5.34
CA GLN A 254 25.39 -0.61 6.33
C GLN A 254 25.53 -1.65 7.45
N ILE A 255 24.41 -2.13 8.00
CA ILE A 255 24.41 -3.17 9.04
C ILE A 255 25.06 -4.45 8.51
N GLN A 256 24.74 -4.85 7.28
CA GLN A 256 25.34 -6.03 6.65
C GLN A 256 26.86 -5.88 6.53
N ALA A 257 27.34 -4.75 6.00
CA ALA A 257 28.78 -4.48 5.89
C ALA A 257 29.49 -4.49 7.25
N THR A 258 28.89 -3.85 8.28
CA THR A 258 29.48 -3.87 9.64
C THR A 258 29.50 -5.27 10.25
N THR A 259 28.49 -6.10 9.95
CA THR A 259 28.42 -7.48 10.44
C THR A 259 29.47 -8.35 9.76
N ASP A 260 29.65 -8.20 8.45
CA ASP A 260 30.65 -8.95 7.69
C ASP A 260 32.09 -8.60 8.14
N GLU A 261 32.33 -7.33 8.51
CA GLU A 261 33.61 -6.88 9.05
C GLU A 261 33.86 -7.41 10.47
N GLN A 262 32.84 -7.42 11.35
CA GLN A 262 32.93 -8.04 12.68
C GLN A 262 33.19 -9.55 12.58
N ILE A 263 32.52 -10.26 11.66
CA ILE A 263 32.75 -11.69 11.42
C ILE A 263 34.18 -11.93 10.94
N SER A 264 34.71 -11.07 10.07
CA SER A 264 36.08 -11.18 9.56
C SER A 264 37.12 -10.96 10.67
N GLN A 265 36.89 -9.98 11.56
CA GLN A 265 37.74 -9.74 12.72
C GLN A 265 37.74 -10.92 13.70
N LEU A 266 36.56 -11.45 14.06
CA LEU A 266 36.44 -12.60 14.96
C LEU A 266 37.12 -13.85 14.38
N ARG A 267 37.02 -14.07 13.07
CA ARG A 267 37.72 -15.19 12.40
C ARG A 267 39.24 -15.02 12.42
N ALA A 268 39.73 -13.80 12.19
CA ALA A 268 41.17 -13.52 12.23
C ALA A 268 41.72 -13.68 13.66
N GLU A 269 40.97 -13.23 14.66
CA GLU A 269 41.33 -13.40 16.07
C GLU A 269 41.34 -14.88 16.45
N ALA A 270 40.30 -15.65 16.10
CA ALA A 270 40.25 -17.09 16.34
C ALA A 270 41.44 -17.84 15.70
N ALA A 271 41.78 -17.49 14.45
CA ALA A 271 42.94 -18.08 13.76
C ALA A 271 44.28 -17.74 14.44
N ALA A 272 44.42 -16.53 14.99
CA ALA A 272 45.61 -16.13 15.74
C ALA A 272 45.74 -16.95 17.04
N TRP A 273 44.64 -17.12 17.78
CA TRP A 273 44.61 -17.95 18.98
C TRP A 273 44.92 -19.42 18.69
N GLU A 274 44.40 -19.99 17.60
CA GLU A 274 44.70 -21.35 17.15
C GLU A 274 46.19 -21.51 16.76
N ALA A 275 46.75 -20.56 16.03
CA ALA A 275 48.16 -20.58 15.65
C ALA A 275 49.09 -20.50 16.87
N GLU A 276 48.75 -19.68 17.86
CA GLU A 276 49.53 -19.58 19.10
C GLU A 276 49.44 -20.88 19.93
N ALA A 277 48.27 -21.49 20.00
CA ALA A 277 48.08 -22.79 20.66
C ALA A 277 48.92 -23.88 19.97
N ALA A 278 48.89 -23.95 18.63
CA ALA A 278 49.69 -24.89 17.86
C ALA A 278 51.21 -24.67 18.04
N ALA A 279 51.65 -23.40 18.12
CA ALA A 279 53.05 -23.07 18.39
C ALA A 279 53.50 -23.54 19.79
N ARG A 280 52.67 -23.34 20.82
CA ARG A 280 52.94 -23.82 22.18
C ARG A 280 53.01 -25.35 22.24
N GLU A 281 52.11 -26.04 21.56
CA GLU A 281 52.12 -27.51 21.49
C GLU A 281 53.36 -28.04 20.76
N ALA A 282 53.74 -27.44 19.64
CA ALA A 282 54.94 -27.81 18.90
C ALA A 282 56.22 -27.61 19.74
N GLU A 283 56.30 -26.55 20.55
CA GLU A 283 57.42 -26.33 21.46
C GLU A 283 57.49 -27.39 22.57
N GLN A 284 56.34 -27.73 23.18
CA GLN A 284 56.28 -28.79 24.19
C GLN A 284 56.71 -30.15 23.62
N ASN A 285 56.24 -30.49 22.41
CA ASN A 285 56.62 -31.71 21.73
C ASN A 285 58.13 -31.75 21.41
N ARG A 286 58.73 -30.61 21.02
CA ARG A 286 60.19 -30.51 20.84
C ARG A 286 60.94 -30.81 22.13
N LYS A 287 60.54 -30.17 23.24
CA LYS A 287 61.16 -30.39 24.57
C LYS A 287 61.05 -31.85 25.01
N TYR A 288 59.89 -32.47 24.80
CA TYR A 288 59.66 -33.88 25.12
C TYR A 288 60.57 -34.80 24.29
N ASN A 289 60.67 -34.57 22.98
CA ASN A 289 61.53 -35.36 22.10
C ASN A 289 63.02 -35.22 22.44
N GLU A 290 63.48 -34.00 22.78
CA GLU A 290 64.85 -33.78 23.26
C GLU A 290 65.14 -34.58 24.54
N LEU A 291 64.20 -34.58 25.48
CA LEU A 291 64.34 -35.33 26.73
C LEU A 291 64.41 -36.85 26.48
N GLN A 292 63.59 -37.36 25.55
CA GLN A 292 63.66 -38.77 25.15
C GLN A 292 65.02 -39.13 24.53
N LEU A 293 65.57 -38.28 23.66
CA LEU A 293 66.90 -38.48 23.07
C LEU A 293 68.01 -38.50 24.12
N GLN A 294 67.95 -37.58 25.11
CA GLN A 294 68.90 -37.57 26.22
C GLN A 294 68.84 -38.86 27.05
N LEU A 295 67.63 -39.34 27.36
CA LEU A 295 67.43 -40.58 28.11
C LEU A 295 67.97 -41.80 27.33
N GLN A 296 67.71 -41.88 26.02
CA GLN A 296 68.20 -42.95 25.18
C GLN A 296 69.74 -42.97 25.09
N SER A 297 70.36 -41.79 24.98
CA SER A 297 71.82 -41.64 25.02
C SER A 297 72.41 -42.14 26.34
N MET A 298 71.80 -41.78 27.48
CA MET A 298 72.22 -42.25 28.80
C MET A 298 72.09 -43.77 28.95
N MET A 299 70.99 -44.36 28.48
CA MET A 299 70.80 -45.81 28.48
C MET A 299 71.86 -46.53 27.63
N THR A 300 72.23 -45.96 26.48
CA THR A 300 73.25 -46.53 25.59
C THR A 300 74.63 -46.50 26.26
N MET A 301 75.01 -45.38 26.88
CA MET A 301 76.28 -45.29 27.63
C MET A 301 76.30 -46.24 28.84
N PHE A 302 75.19 -46.38 29.55
CA PHE A 302 75.07 -47.33 30.66
C PHE A 302 75.24 -48.78 30.20
N HIS A 303 74.63 -49.16 29.07
CA HIS A 303 74.80 -50.49 28.48
C HIS A 303 76.25 -50.78 28.05
N GLN A 304 76.95 -49.78 27.49
CA GLN A 304 78.37 -49.88 27.12
C GLN A 304 79.28 -50.02 28.35
N PHE A 305 78.93 -49.36 29.46
CA PHE A 305 79.69 -49.47 30.71
C PHE A 305 79.53 -50.85 31.38
N GLN A 306 78.36 -51.47 31.24
CA GLN A 306 78.09 -52.81 31.79
C GLN A 306 78.70 -53.96 30.96
N ASN A 307 78.95 -53.76 29.66
CA ASN A 307 79.55 -54.75 28.77
C ASN A 307 80.79 -54.17 28.08
N PRO A 308 81.95 -54.09 28.76
CA PRO A 308 83.17 -53.61 28.14
C PRO A 308 83.60 -54.58 27.02
N PRO A 309 84.05 -54.07 25.87
CA PRO A 309 84.55 -54.93 24.81
C PRO A 309 85.76 -55.73 25.33
N SER A 310 85.74 -57.06 25.11
CA SER A 310 86.86 -57.98 25.43
C SER A 310 88.10 -57.69 24.60
#